data_AF-A0A1Z8NHM0-F1
#
_entry.id   AF-A0A1Z8NHM0-F1
#
_cell.length_a   1.000
_cell.length_b   1.000
_cell.length_c   1.000
_cell.angle_alpha   90.00
_cell.angle_beta   90.00
_cell.angle_gamma   90.00
#
_symmetry.space_group_name_H-M   'P 1'
#
loop_
_entity.id
_entity.type
_entity.pdbx_description
1 polymer ?
#
loop_
_entity_poly.entity_id
_entity_poly.type
_entity_poly.pdbx_seq_one_letter_code
_entity_poly.pdbx_strand_id
1 'polypeptide(L)'
;MPSWRPKAVDRDRTHPTTVSSRITSSERTMGVDTDVLVYGSLRAGHQAHALLRGATRGRDGVLDGVCCLQHQGYPMLTEGSGSITGEVYTVRAKQLEALDRWEEVPKVYERVRRQLRDGRWISVYVQAKTFNTADKTI
;
A
#
# COMPACT_ATOMS: atom_id res chain seq x y z
N MET A 1 12.77 -45.36 47.30
CA MET A 1 14.21 -45.08 47.40
C MET A 1 14.46 -43.60 47.19
N PRO A 2 15.44 -43.00 47.89
CA PRO A 2 15.48 -41.57 48.18
C PRO A 2 16.29 -40.75 47.16
N SER A 3 16.06 -39.44 47.25
CA SER A 3 17.02 -38.33 47.09
C SER A 3 17.81 -38.21 45.78
N TRP A 4 17.47 -37.17 45.01
CA TRP A 4 18.47 -36.47 44.21
C TRP A 4 18.23 -34.96 44.24
N ARG A 5 19.13 -34.22 44.92
CA ARG A 5 19.74 -32.94 44.50
C ARG A 5 21.06 -32.77 45.26
N PRO A 6 22.11 -32.26 44.62
CA PRO A 6 22.41 -30.84 44.78
C PRO A 6 22.81 -30.11 43.48
N LYS A 7 22.79 -28.78 43.57
CA LYS A 7 23.28 -27.82 42.57
C LYS A 7 24.80 -27.66 42.71
N ALA A 8 25.49 -27.40 41.61
CA ALA A 8 26.76 -26.69 41.64
C ALA A 8 26.78 -25.63 40.53
N VAL A 9 26.96 -24.39 41.00
CA VAL A 9 27.32 -23.21 40.23
C VAL A 9 28.81 -23.28 39.96
N ASP A 10 29.25 -22.90 38.77
CA ASP A 10 30.57 -22.28 38.65
C ASP A 10 30.54 -21.13 37.64
N ARG A 11 31.14 -20.03 38.08
CA ARG A 11 31.38 -18.77 37.39
C ARG A 11 32.90 -18.70 37.19
N ASP A 12 33.41 -18.58 35.97
CA ASP A 12 34.22 -17.41 35.64
C ASP A 12 34.59 -17.30 34.15
N ARG A 13 34.57 -16.04 33.70
CA ARG A 13 35.38 -15.37 32.65
C ARG A 13 35.69 -16.08 31.32
N THR A 14 35.19 -15.49 30.24
CA THR A 14 35.96 -14.51 29.43
C THR A 14 35.06 -13.90 28.33
N HIS A 15 34.90 -12.57 28.33
CA HIS A 15 34.61 -11.80 27.10
C HIS A 15 35.92 -11.75 26.28
N PRO A 16 35.93 -11.55 24.94
CA PRO A 16 34.97 -10.75 24.18
C PRO A 16 34.60 -11.31 22.79
N THR A 17 33.39 -11.05 22.32
CA THR A 17 33.25 -10.59 20.93
C THR A 17 31.96 -9.80 20.80
N THR A 18 32.12 -8.48 20.81
CA THR A 18 31.25 -7.58 20.08
C THR A 18 31.02 -8.18 18.70
N VAL A 19 29.83 -8.73 18.44
CA VAL A 19 29.37 -8.92 17.06
C VAL A 19 29.13 -7.52 16.55
N SER A 20 30.20 -6.98 15.97
CA SER A 20 30.28 -5.67 15.39
C SER A 20 29.24 -5.61 14.28
N SER A 21 28.24 -4.78 14.56
CA SER A 21 27.32 -4.17 13.62
C SER A 21 28.03 -3.88 12.30
N ARG A 22 27.77 -4.70 11.29
CA ARG A 22 27.87 -4.28 9.90
C ARG A 22 26.49 -4.36 9.28
N ILE A 23 25.58 -3.57 9.85
CA ILE A 23 24.51 -3.01 9.03
C ILE A 23 25.24 -2.03 8.11
N THR A 24 25.44 -2.44 6.87
CA THR A 24 25.89 -1.56 5.79
C THR A 24 24.94 -0.37 5.73
N SER A 25 25.47 0.82 6.05
CA SER A 25 24.75 2.09 6.08
C SER A 25 24.29 2.60 4.70
N SER A 26 23.98 1.70 3.74
CA SER A 26 23.58 2.05 2.38
C SER A 26 22.13 1.66 2.02
N GLU A 27 21.36 0.99 2.89
CA GLU A 27 20.01 0.51 2.57
C GLU A 27 18.86 1.19 3.36
N ARG A 28 19.15 2.22 4.15
CA ARG A 28 18.14 2.82 5.07
C ARG A 28 17.54 4.14 4.56
N THR A 29 17.19 4.18 3.28
CA THR A 29 16.15 5.09 2.75
C THR A 29 15.36 4.40 1.64
N MET A 30 15.14 3.09 1.77
CA MET A 30 14.20 2.37 0.91
C MET A 30 12.81 2.61 1.50
N GLY A 31 12.05 3.54 0.91
CA GLY A 31 10.65 3.73 1.28
C GLY A 31 9.89 2.41 1.17
N VAL A 32 8.94 2.17 2.07
CA VAL A 32 8.17 0.93 2.10
C VAL A 32 7.40 0.80 0.78
N ASP A 33 7.60 -0.33 0.09
CA ASP A 33 6.83 -0.68 -1.10
C ASP A 33 5.33 -0.76 -0.73
N THR A 34 4.49 -0.19 -1.59
CA THR A 34 3.05 -0.05 -1.34
C THR A 34 2.27 -0.76 -2.44
N ASP A 35 1.38 -1.65 -2.05
CA ASP A 35 0.42 -2.27 -2.97
C ASP A 35 -0.76 -1.32 -3.21
N VAL A 36 -1.05 -1.05 -4.48
CA VAL A 36 -2.13 -0.16 -4.93
C VAL A 36 -3.12 -0.91 -5.82
N LEU A 37 -4.42 -0.78 -5.55
CA LEU A 37 -5.50 -1.23 -6.43
C LEU A 37 -5.81 -0.14 -7.45
N VAL A 38 -5.72 -0.46 -8.75
CA VAL A 38 -6.11 0.44 -9.84
C VAL A 38 -7.32 -0.10 -10.57
N TYR A 39 -8.31 0.78 -10.79
CA TYR A 39 -9.63 0.42 -11.34
C TYR A 39 -10.05 1.28 -12.54
N GLY A 40 -9.22 2.28 -12.92
CA GLY A 40 -9.54 3.29 -13.92
C GLY A 40 -8.39 3.63 -14.86
N SER A 41 -8.07 4.93 -14.97
CA SER A 41 -7.05 5.51 -15.88
C SER A 41 -5.66 4.87 -15.79
N LEU A 42 -5.33 4.28 -14.64
CA LEU A 42 -4.05 3.60 -14.37
C LEU A 42 -4.02 2.13 -14.81
N ARG A 43 -5.14 1.51 -15.19
CA ARG A 43 -5.19 0.11 -15.66
C ARG A 43 -4.38 -0.10 -16.93
N ALA A 44 -3.93 -1.33 -17.15
CA ALA A 44 -3.23 -1.70 -18.38
C ALA A 44 -4.03 -1.30 -19.63
N GLY A 45 -3.36 -0.62 -20.58
CA GLY A 45 -3.98 -0.12 -21.81
C GLY A 45 -4.64 1.26 -21.71
N HIS A 46 -4.69 1.88 -20.52
CA HIS A 46 -5.23 3.22 -20.33
C HIS A 46 -4.13 4.30 -20.27
N GLN A 47 -4.55 5.56 -20.47
CA GLN A 47 -3.67 6.71 -20.71
C GLN A 47 -2.62 6.97 -19.62
N ALA A 48 -2.91 6.65 -18.36
CA ALA A 48 -2.00 6.91 -17.23
C ALA A 48 -1.15 5.68 -16.85
N HIS A 49 -1.32 4.54 -17.53
CA HIS A 49 -0.62 3.29 -17.19
C HIS A 49 0.91 3.41 -17.21
N ALA A 50 1.46 4.35 -18.00
CA ALA A 50 2.89 4.61 -18.05
C ALA A 50 3.48 5.01 -16.67
N LEU A 51 2.67 5.56 -15.76
CA LEU A 51 3.09 5.87 -14.39
C LEU A 51 3.40 4.61 -13.56
N LEU A 52 2.87 3.44 -13.95
CA LEU A 52 3.11 2.15 -13.32
C LEU A 52 4.30 1.38 -13.94
N ARG A 53 5.02 1.98 -14.90
CA ARG A 53 6.19 1.33 -15.52
C ARG A 53 7.23 0.94 -14.46
N GLY A 54 7.60 -0.34 -14.45
CA GLY A 54 8.56 -0.89 -13.49
C GLY A 54 7.97 -1.26 -12.13
N ALA A 55 6.65 -1.10 -11.93
CA ALA A 55 5.94 -1.67 -10.79
C ALA A 55 5.77 -3.19 -10.96
N THR A 56 5.65 -3.90 -9.84
CA THR A 56 5.39 -5.35 -9.86
C THR A 56 3.90 -5.61 -9.93
N ARG A 57 3.44 -6.37 -10.95
CA ARG A 57 2.04 -6.77 -11.09
C ARG A 57 1.73 -7.95 -10.16
N GLY A 58 0.85 -7.74 -9.19
CA GLY A 58 0.34 -8.78 -8.29
C GLY A 58 -0.87 -9.52 -8.85
N ARG A 59 -1.64 -10.23 -8.00
CA ARG A 59 -2.96 -10.75 -8.36
C ARG A 59 -4.02 -9.66 -8.22
N ASP A 60 -4.98 -9.62 -9.15
CA ASP A 60 -6.16 -8.76 -9.12
C ASP A 60 -6.88 -8.83 -7.77
N GLY A 61 -7.61 -7.78 -7.44
CA GLY A 61 -8.34 -7.65 -6.19
C GLY A 61 -9.79 -7.25 -6.41
N VAL A 62 -10.66 -7.67 -5.50
CA VAL A 62 -12.05 -7.18 -5.45
C VAL A 62 -12.22 -6.35 -4.18
N LEU A 63 -12.66 -5.12 -4.35
CA LEU A 63 -12.99 -4.22 -3.25
C LEU A 63 -14.50 -4.08 -3.15
N ASP A 64 -15.05 -4.44 -2.00
CA ASP A 64 -16.48 -4.35 -1.67
C ASP A 64 -16.80 -3.02 -0.97
N GLY A 65 -18.10 -2.68 -0.91
CA GLY A 65 -18.56 -1.49 -0.20
C GLY A 65 -18.36 -0.18 -0.98
N VAL A 66 -18.28 -0.27 -2.31
CA VAL A 66 -18.00 0.89 -3.17
C VAL A 66 -18.94 0.97 -4.37
N CYS A 67 -19.14 2.18 -4.86
CA CYS A 67 -19.77 2.46 -6.15
C CYS A 67 -18.80 3.21 -7.05
N CYS A 68 -18.86 2.97 -8.36
CA CYS A 68 -18.05 3.67 -9.35
C CYS A 68 -18.95 4.60 -10.18
N LEU A 69 -18.62 5.88 -10.19
CA LEU A 69 -19.35 6.93 -10.89
C LEU A 69 -18.43 7.56 -11.94
N GLN A 70 -19.02 8.14 -12.99
CA GLN A 70 -18.25 8.88 -13.99
C GLN A 70 -18.14 10.35 -13.58
N HIS A 71 -16.92 10.83 -13.38
CA HIS A 71 -16.61 12.24 -13.12
C HIS A 71 -15.73 12.80 -14.24
N GLN A 72 -16.26 13.74 -15.03
CA GLN A 72 -15.53 14.42 -16.11
C GLN A 72 -14.82 13.46 -17.10
N GLY A 73 -15.44 12.31 -17.40
CA GLY A 73 -14.85 11.31 -18.29
C GLY A 73 -13.86 10.35 -17.60
N TYR A 74 -13.72 10.41 -16.27
CA TYR A 74 -12.91 9.49 -15.46
C TYR A 74 -13.72 8.74 -14.39
N PRO A 75 -13.38 7.48 -14.08
CA PRO A 75 -14.06 6.72 -13.04
C PRO A 75 -13.62 7.18 -11.65
N MET A 76 -14.59 7.42 -10.76
CA MET A 76 -14.37 7.82 -9.38
C MET A 76 -15.06 6.82 -8.44
N LEU A 77 -14.33 6.30 -7.45
CA LEU A 77 -14.90 5.43 -6.43
C LEU A 77 -15.43 6.22 -5.24
N THR A 78 -16.61 5.85 -4.77
CA THR A 78 -17.26 6.37 -3.55
C THR A 78 -17.72 5.20 -2.69
N GLU A 79 -18.05 5.46 -1.41
CA GLU A 79 -18.73 4.47 -0.56
C GLU A 79 -20.07 4.06 -1.19
N GLY A 80 -20.45 2.79 -1.02
CA GLY A 80 -21.69 2.23 -1.56
C GLY A 80 -21.89 0.76 -1.21
N SER A 81 -22.88 0.11 -1.84
CA SER A 81 -23.17 -1.31 -1.60
C SER A 81 -22.62 -2.24 -2.70
N GLY A 82 -21.93 -1.68 -3.69
CA GLY A 82 -21.37 -2.42 -4.82
C GLY A 82 -19.98 -3.00 -4.55
N SER A 83 -19.34 -3.47 -5.62
CA SER A 83 -17.96 -3.94 -5.62
C SER A 83 -17.27 -3.57 -6.92
N ILE A 84 -15.94 -3.50 -6.89
CA ILE A 84 -15.11 -3.24 -8.06
C ILE A 84 -13.95 -4.24 -8.13
N THR A 85 -13.67 -4.75 -9.33
CA THR A 85 -12.46 -5.53 -9.59
C THR A 85 -11.38 -4.60 -10.13
N GLY A 86 -10.17 -4.71 -9.59
CA GLY A 86 -9.04 -3.88 -9.98
C GLY A 86 -7.74 -4.67 -10.08
N GLU A 87 -6.77 -4.07 -10.76
CA GLU A 87 -5.43 -4.60 -10.93
C GLU A 87 -4.58 -4.15 -9.73
N VAL A 88 -3.72 -5.03 -9.21
CA VAL A 88 -2.87 -4.70 -8.05
C VAL A 88 -1.43 -4.54 -8.49
N TYR A 89 -0.81 -3.42 -8.11
CA TYR A 89 0.58 -3.12 -8.39
C TYR A 89 1.34 -2.74 -7.12
N THR A 90 2.52 -3.32 -6.94
CA THR A 90 3.47 -2.90 -5.90
C THR A 90 4.34 -1.78 -6.45
N VAL A 91 4.28 -0.60 -5.83
CA VAL A 91 5.00 0.61 -6.26
C VAL A 91 5.96 1.10 -5.18
N ARG A 92 7.07 1.70 -5.62
CA ARG A 92 8.03 2.35 -4.72
C ARG A 92 7.54 3.73 -4.29
N ALA A 93 8.07 4.26 -3.19
CA ALA A 93 7.67 5.58 -2.65
C ALA A 93 7.68 6.72 -3.69
N LYS A 94 8.73 6.86 -4.51
CA LYS A 94 8.78 7.91 -5.56
C LYS A 94 7.68 7.78 -6.60
N GLN A 95 7.33 6.54 -6.95
CA GLN A 95 6.27 6.26 -7.91
C GLN A 95 4.90 6.51 -7.28
N LEU A 96 4.74 6.13 -6.01
CA LEU A 96 3.57 6.38 -5.20
C LEU A 96 3.26 7.89 -5.09
N GLU A 97 4.27 8.73 -4.90
CA GLU A 97 4.13 10.20 -4.93
C GLU A 97 3.74 10.74 -6.32
N ALA A 98 4.23 10.12 -7.40
CA ALA A 98 3.84 10.52 -8.75
C ALA A 98 2.37 10.18 -9.04
N LEU A 99 1.89 9.04 -8.53
CA LEU A 99 0.47 8.69 -8.58
C LEU A 99 -0.37 9.68 -7.79
N ASP A 100 0.05 10.09 -6.60
CA ASP A 100 -0.67 11.08 -5.80
C ASP A 100 -0.82 12.43 -6.49
N ARG A 101 0.24 12.89 -7.17
CA ARG A 101 0.17 14.13 -7.94
C ARG A 101 -0.77 14.02 -9.14
N TRP A 102 -0.77 12.87 -9.82
CA TRP A 102 -1.66 12.62 -10.96
C TRP A 102 -3.13 12.56 -10.55
N GLU A 103 -3.43 11.87 -9.44
CA GLU A 103 -4.78 11.76 -8.87
C GLU A 103 -5.16 13.01 -8.03
N GLU A 104 -4.36 14.08 -8.09
CA GLU A 104 -4.60 15.34 -7.38
C GLU A 104 -4.91 15.18 -5.87
N VAL A 105 -4.20 14.29 -5.18
CA VAL A 105 -4.38 14.05 -3.75
C VAL A 105 -3.92 15.26 -2.92
N PRO A 106 -4.65 15.67 -1.86
CA PRO A 106 -5.93 15.14 -1.36
C PRO A 106 -7.16 15.91 -1.87
N LYS A 107 -7.06 16.63 -2.99
CA LYS A 107 -8.10 17.56 -3.46
C LYS A 107 -9.25 16.89 -4.19
N VAL A 108 -8.94 16.05 -5.18
CA VAL A 108 -9.96 15.35 -6.00
C VAL A 108 -10.14 13.93 -5.49
N TYR A 109 -9.03 13.21 -5.33
CA TYR A 109 -9.00 11.89 -4.71
C TYR A 109 -8.30 11.94 -3.35
N GLU A 110 -8.65 11.01 -2.47
CA GLU A 110 -7.86 10.65 -1.30
C GLU A 110 -7.35 9.21 -1.46
N ARG A 111 -6.12 8.95 -1.01
CA ARG A 111 -5.61 7.58 -0.93
C ARG A 111 -5.91 7.00 0.44
N VAL A 112 -6.70 5.95 0.47
CA VAL A 112 -7.10 5.26 1.71
C VAL A 112 -6.57 3.83 1.72
N ARG A 113 -6.41 3.27 2.92
CA ARG A 113 -6.10 1.85 3.10
C ARG A 113 -7.41 1.09 3.32
N ARG A 114 -7.68 0.07 2.51
CA ARG A 114 -8.88 -0.77 2.58
C ARG A 114 -8.49 -2.25 2.50
N GLN A 115 -9.38 -3.12 2.95
CA GLN A 115 -9.20 -4.55 2.83
C GLN A 115 -9.94 -5.06 1.58
N LEU A 116 -9.25 -5.86 0.76
CA LEU A 116 -9.85 -6.59 -0.34
C LEU A 116 -10.67 -7.77 0.20
N ARG A 117 -11.58 -8.31 -0.63
CA ARG A 117 -12.40 -9.48 -0.30
C ARG A 117 -11.58 -10.71 0.11
N ASP A 118 -10.33 -10.81 -0.37
CA ASP A 118 -9.39 -11.90 -0.03
C ASP A 118 -8.54 -11.63 1.23
N GLY A 119 -8.81 -10.54 1.95
CA GLY A 119 -8.16 -10.20 3.21
C GLY A 119 -6.89 -9.36 3.08
N ARG A 120 -6.35 -9.13 1.88
CA ARG A 120 -5.18 -8.26 1.68
C ARG A 120 -5.52 -6.80 1.97
N TRP A 121 -4.61 -6.09 2.66
CA TRP A 121 -4.71 -4.65 2.83
C TRP A 121 -4.06 -3.93 1.66
N ILE A 122 -4.79 -3.02 1.03
CA ILE A 122 -4.39 -2.33 -0.18
C ILE A 122 -4.58 -0.82 -0.04
N SER A 123 -3.76 -0.05 -0.75
CA SER A 123 -4.02 1.37 -0.98
C SER A 123 -4.93 1.55 -2.20
N VAL A 124 -5.92 2.42 -2.12
CA VAL A 124 -6.85 2.72 -3.22
C VAL A 124 -7.18 4.20 -3.22
N TYR A 125 -7.34 4.76 -4.41
CA TYR A 125 -7.82 6.13 -4.60
C TYR A 125 -9.35 6.14 -4.58
N VAL A 126 -9.94 7.04 -3.80
CA VAL A 126 -11.40 7.24 -3.71
C VAL A 126 -11.69 8.74 -3.73
N GLN A 127 -12.94 9.14 -3.96
CA GLN A 127 -13.33 10.55 -3.89
C GLN A 127 -12.87 11.17 -2.57
N ALA A 128 -12.16 12.29 -2.63
CA ALA A 128 -11.82 13.03 -1.43
C ALA A 128 -13.09 13.51 -0.72
N LYS A 129 -13.18 13.35 0.61
CA LYS A 129 -14.36 13.76 1.38
C LYS A 129 -14.65 15.26 1.30
N THR A 130 -13.62 16.06 1.03
CA THR A 130 -13.71 17.51 0.84
C THR A 130 -14.11 17.88 -0.58
N PHE A 131 -14.15 16.92 -1.51
CA PHE A 131 -14.51 17.15 -2.89
C PHE A 131 -16.01 17.01 -3.08
N ASN A 132 -16.70 18.13 -3.26
CA ASN A 132 -18.10 18.13 -3.65
C ASN A 132 -18.22 18.02 -5.18
N THR A 133 -18.82 16.94 -5.67
CA THR A 133 -19.03 16.73 -7.12
C THR A 133 -19.91 17.83 -7.75
N ALA A 134 -20.73 18.53 -6.94
CA ALA A 134 -21.58 19.64 -7.42
C ALA A 134 -20.78 20.92 -7.76
N ASP A 135 -19.55 21.08 -7.27
CA ASP A 135 -18.76 22.31 -7.42
C ASP A 135 -18.06 22.43 -8.78
N LYS A 136 -18.11 21.38 -9.63
CA LYS A 136 -17.52 21.38 -10.98
C LYS A 136 -18.59 21.31 -12.07
N THR A 137 -19.53 22.25 -12.03
CA THR A 137 -20.36 22.57 -13.20
C THR A 137 -19.77 23.82 -13.86
N ILE A 138 -19.00 23.64 -14.93
CA ILE A 138 -18.71 24.70 -15.91
C ILE A 138 -19.24 24.19 -17.25
#